data_AF-A0A2V5JR05-F1
#
_entry.id   AF-A0A2V5JR05-F1
#
_cell.length_a   1.000
_cell.length_b   1.000
_cell.length_c   1.000
_cell.angle_alpha   90.00
_cell.angle_beta   90.00
_cell.angle_gamma   90.00
#
_symmetry.space_group_name_H-M   'P 1'
#
loop_
_entity.id
_entity.type
_entity.pdbx_description
1 polymer ?
#
loop_
_entity_poly.entity_id
_entity_poly.type
_entity_poly.pdbx_seq_one_letter_code
_entity_poly.pdbx_strand_id
1 'polypeptide(L)'
;ISAHYLLRQGKELQPTAKAIQTITLLKSAVPELTSPELTGEWEFRLREIEHSKLTRDAFMRDIRELTNDIVGKAKHFHPDEHMPDTEPFGQCP
;
A
#
# COMPACT_ATOMS: atom_id res chain seq x y z
N ILE A 1 -13.08 1.12 -8.61
CA ILE A 1 -14.48 1.35 -9.02
C ILE A 1 -14.95 2.81 -8.74
N SER A 2 -14.47 3.54 -7.72
CA SER A 2 -14.57 5.03 -7.65
C SER A 2 -13.23 5.72 -7.99
N ALA A 3 -12.12 5.25 -7.40
CA ALA A 3 -10.77 5.76 -7.68
C ALA A 3 -10.15 5.29 -9.02
N HIS A 4 -10.92 4.58 -9.86
CA HIS A 4 -10.48 4.03 -11.15
C HIS A 4 -9.29 3.05 -11.11
N TYR A 5 -9.06 2.34 -10.01
CA TYR A 5 -8.04 1.28 -9.95
C TYR A 5 -8.50 -0.07 -10.53
N LEU A 6 -9.79 -0.38 -10.44
CA LEU A 6 -10.38 -1.65 -10.87
C LEU A 6 -11.52 -1.38 -11.84
N LEU A 7 -11.60 -2.19 -12.90
CA LEU A 7 -12.72 -2.32 -13.83
C LEU A 7 -13.42 -3.64 -13.57
N ARG A 8 -14.74 -3.68 -13.76
CA ARG A 8 -15.51 -4.93 -13.69
C ARG A 8 -15.84 -5.40 -15.09
N GLN A 9 -15.46 -6.63 -15.43
CA GLN A 9 -15.82 -7.29 -16.68
C GLN A 9 -16.57 -8.58 -16.34
N GLY A 10 -17.89 -8.56 -16.51
CA GLY A 10 -18.74 -9.69 -16.08
C GLY A 10 -18.57 -9.97 -14.58
N LYS A 11 -18.06 -11.16 -14.24
CA LYS A 11 -17.79 -11.59 -12.84
C LYS A 11 -16.36 -11.33 -12.39
N GLU A 12 -15.51 -10.79 -13.26
CA GLU A 12 -14.09 -10.55 -12.98
C GLU A 12 -13.82 -9.09 -12.63
N LEU A 13 -12.80 -8.89 -11.78
CA LEU A 13 -12.22 -7.59 -11.51
C LEU A 13 -10.85 -7.52 -12.16
N GLN A 14 -10.68 -6.54 -13.05
CA GLN A 14 -9.47 -6.34 -13.83
C GLN A 14 -8.76 -5.06 -13.35
N PRO A 15 -7.45 -5.11 -13.05
CA PRO A 15 -6.70 -3.92 -12.66
C PRO A 15 -6.53 -2.98 -13.87
N THR A 16 -6.53 -1.69 -13.59
CA THR A 16 -6.16 -0.67 -14.59
C THR A 16 -4.65 -0.46 -14.62
N ALA A 17 -4.13 0.15 -15.68
CA ALA A 17 -2.74 0.60 -15.74
C ALA A 17 -2.38 1.49 -14.52
N LYS A 18 -3.30 2.38 -14.11
CA LYS A 18 -3.16 3.21 -12.91
C LYS A 18 -2.95 2.36 -11.65
N ALA A 19 -3.71 1.29 -11.46
CA ALA A 19 -3.57 0.41 -10.30
C ALA A 19 -2.24 -0.33 -10.30
N ILE A 20 -1.85 -0.87 -11.45
CA ILE A 20 -0.59 -1.60 -11.61
C ILE A 20 0.58 -0.66 -11.28
N GLN A 21 0.62 0.53 -11.86
CA GLN A 21 1.67 1.52 -11.55
C GLN A 21 1.67 1.92 -10.08
N THR A 22 0.48 2.15 -9.49
CA THR A 22 0.35 2.54 -8.08
C THR A 22 0.90 1.44 -7.16
N ILE A 23 0.47 0.19 -7.33
CA ILE A 23 0.89 -0.89 -6.44
C ILE A 23 2.38 -1.23 -6.63
N THR A 24 2.89 -1.15 -7.86
CA THR A 24 4.33 -1.32 -8.13
C THR A 24 5.14 -0.23 -7.44
N LEU A 25 4.74 1.04 -7.58
CA LEU A 25 5.41 2.16 -6.91
C LEU A 25 5.41 2.00 -5.39
N LEU A 26 4.26 1.68 -4.79
CA LEU A 26 4.16 1.49 -3.35
C LEU A 26 5.05 0.33 -2.87
N LYS A 27 5.08 -0.79 -3.60
CA LYS A 27 5.96 -1.92 -3.26
C LYS A 27 7.45 -1.57 -3.32
N SER A 28 7.85 -0.73 -4.28
CA SER A 28 9.25 -0.32 -4.42
C SER A 28 9.67 0.77 -3.43
N ALA A 29 8.80 1.73 -3.15
CA ALA A 29 9.13 2.89 -2.32
C ALA A 29 8.85 2.68 -0.83
N VAL A 30 7.70 2.04 -0.51
CA VAL A 30 7.12 1.97 0.84
C VAL A 30 6.33 0.65 1.01
N PRO A 31 6.99 -0.51 0.97
CA PRO A 31 6.34 -1.83 0.94
C PRO A 31 5.41 -2.08 2.14
N GLU A 32 5.62 -1.41 3.27
CA GLU A 32 4.77 -1.47 4.46
C GLU A 32 3.31 -1.15 4.14
N LEU A 33 3.05 -0.18 3.26
CA LEU A 33 1.69 0.20 2.85
C LEU A 33 0.97 -0.86 2.01
N THR A 34 1.68 -1.93 1.64
CA THR A 34 1.14 -3.04 0.84
C THR A 34 1.18 -4.38 1.57
N SER A 35 1.62 -4.41 2.85
CA SER A 35 1.72 -5.63 3.63
C SER A 35 0.36 -6.04 4.24
N PRO A 36 -0.17 -7.21 3.88
CA PRO A 36 -1.36 -7.74 4.55
C PRO A 36 -1.07 -8.16 6.00
N GLU A 37 0.14 -8.59 6.32
CA GLU A 37 0.55 -8.99 7.67
C GLU A 37 0.51 -7.78 8.61
N LEU A 38 1.12 -6.66 8.20
CA LEU A 38 1.08 -5.42 8.96
C LEU A 38 -0.38 -5.00 9.18
N THR A 39 -1.19 -4.98 8.13
CA THR A 39 -2.63 -4.67 8.23
C THR A 39 -3.34 -5.56 9.26
N GLY A 40 -3.03 -6.85 9.28
CA GLY A 40 -3.58 -7.79 10.28
C GLY A 40 -3.15 -7.47 11.72
N GLU A 41 -1.89 -7.07 11.93
CA GLU A 41 -1.40 -6.63 13.24
C GLU A 41 -2.16 -5.38 13.73
N TRP A 42 -2.38 -4.41 12.86
CA TRP A 42 -3.15 -3.19 13.16
C TRP A 42 -4.59 -3.52 13.60
N GLU A 43 -5.28 -4.39 12.85
CA GLU A 43 -6.64 -4.85 13.19
C GLU A 43 -6.68 -5.61 14.53
N PHE A 44 -5.69 -6.46 14.80
CA PHE A 44 -5.57 -7.13 16.10
C PHE A 44 -5.42 -6.11 17.24
N ARG A 45 -4.57 -5.10 17.07
CA ARG A 45 -4.37 -4.05 18.07
C ARG A 45 -5.60 -3.19 18.28
N LEU A 46 -6.36 -2.88 17.22
CA LEU A 46 -7.66 -2.21 17.33
C LEU A 46 -8.64 -3.02 18.18
N ARG A 47 -8.67 -4.34 18.01
CA ARG A 47 -9.49 -5.24 18.85
C ARG A 47 -9.05 -5.25 20.31
N GLU A 48 -7.75 -5.14 20.59
CA GLU A 48 -7.27 -5.01 21.97
C GLU A 48 -7.66 -3.66 22.61
N ILE A 49 -7.82 -2.59 21.82
CA ILE A 49 -8.40 -1.32 22.29
C ILE A 49 -9.88 -1.49 22.61
N GLU A 50 -10.64 -2.15 21.75
CA GLU A 50 -12.06 -2.48 22.00
C GLU A 50 -12.24 -3.24 23.33
N HIS A 51 -11.33 -4.17 23.63
CA HIS A 51 -11.30 -4.90 24.89
C HIS A 51 -10.63 -4.15 26.06
N SER A 52 -10.30 -2.87 25.91
CA SER A 52 -9.63 -2.04 26.94
C SER A 52 -8.27 -2.57 27.42
N LYS A 53 -7.58 -3.39 26.61
CA LYS A 53 -6.25 -3.95 26.92
C LYS A 53 -5.11 -3.11 26.34
N LEU A 54 -5.38 -2.32 25.31
CA LEU A 54 -4.45 -1.35 24.73
C LEU A 54 -5.07 0.05 24.79
N THR A 55 -4.29 1.05 25.18
CA THR A 55 -4.77 2.43 25.15
C THR A 55 -4.69 2.99 23.73
N ARG A 56 -5.69 3.81 23.36
CA ARG A 56 -5.68 4.55 22.10
C ARG A 56 -4.41 5.38 21.93
N ASP A 57 -3.91 5.99 22.99
CA ASP A 57 -2.72 6.83 22.92
C ASP A 57 -1.46 6.02 22.62
N ALA A 58 -1.33 4.80 23.14
CA ALA A 58 -0.24 3.90 22.79
C ALA A 58 -0.30 3.51 21.31
N PHE A 59 -1.47 3.08 20.83
CA PHE A 59 -1.67 2.75 19.43
C PHE A 59 -1.36 3.91 18.47
N MET A 60 -1.81 5.13 18.81
CA MET A 60 -1.58 6.30 17.97
C MET A 60 -0.13 6.80 18.01
N ARG A 61 0.68 6.44 19.01
CA ARG A 61 2.14 6.71 18.97
C ARG A 61 2.79 5.91 17.85
N ASP A 62 2.50 4.62 17.80
CA ASP A 62 3.05 3.72 16.79
C ASP A 62 2.59 4.09 15.37
N ILE A 63 1.34 4.58 15.19
CA ILE A 63 0.87 5.11 13.90
C ILE A 63 1.79 6.24 13.44
N ARG A 64 2.09 7.18 14.35
CA ARG A 64 2.90 8.36 14.04
C ARG A 64 4.33 7.97 13.72
N GLU A 65 4.90 7.02 14.44
CA GLU A 65 6.24 6.48 14.17
C GLU A 65 6.31 5.85 12.78
N LEU A 66 5.40 4.91 12.47
CA LEU A 66 5.33 4.30 11.14
C LEU A 66 5.10 5.35 10.03
N THR A 67 4.25 6.35 10.28
CA THR A 67 3.99 7.43 9.33
C THR A 67 5.26 8.24 9.04
N ASN A 68 6.04 8.57 10.07
CA ASN A 68 7.30 9.29 9.91
C ASN A 68 8.30 8.48 9.07
N ASP A 69 8.40 7.18 9.31
CA ASP A 69 9.28 6.29 8.56
C ASP A 69 8.88 6.20 7.08
N ILE A 70 7.58 6.06 6.81
CA ILE A 70 7.03 6.03 5.45
C ILE A 70 7.31 7.34 4.71
N VAL A 71 7.05 8.48 5.34
CA VAL A 71 7.34 9.80 4.75
C VAL A 71 8.84 9.96 4.52
N GLY A 72 9.67 9.47 5.43
CA GLY A 72 11.12 9.41 5.28
C GLY A 72 11.53 8.64 4.03
N LYS A 73 11.06 7.39 3.87
CA LYS A 73 11.33 6.55 2.70
C LYS A 73 10.87 7.21 1.40
N ALA A 74 9.65 7.72 1.37
CA ALA A 74 9.08 8.36 0.19
C ALA A 74 9.87 9.60 -0.26
N LYS A 75 10.41 10.40 0.68
CA LYS A 75 11.23 11.58 0.35
C LYS A 75 12.57 11.24 -0.30
N HIS A 76 13.13 10.07 -0.01
CA HIS A 76 14.42 9.63 -0.54
C HIS A 76 14.28 8.65 -1.71
N PHE A 77 13.06 8.34 -2.13
CA PHE A 77 12.81 7.45 -3.25
C PHE A 77 13.00 8.20 -4.57
N HIS A 78 13.95 7.73 -5.40
CA HIS A 78 14.21 8.24 -6.74
C HIS A 78 13.67 7.23 -7.79
N PRO A 79 12.57 7.57 -8.50
CA PRO A 79 11.91 6.62 -9.40
C PRO A 79 12.79 6.16 -10.58
N ASP A 80 13.63 7.06 -11.10
CA ASP A 80 14.46 6.81 -12.29
C ASP A 80 15.58 5.77 -12.05
N GLU A 81 15.91 5.48 -10.79
CA GLU A 81 16.91 4.46 -10.41
C GLU A 81 16.29 3.11 -10.03
N HIS A 82 14.98 3.07 -9.76
CA HIS A 82 14.33 1.94 -9.07
C HIS A 82 13.08 1.40 -9.77
N MET A 83 12.66 1.98 -10.89
CA MET A 83 11.65 1.39 -11.77
C MET A 83 12.35 0.85 -13.02
N PRO A 84 12.26 -0.46 -13.33
CA PRO A 84 12.72 -0.94 -14.62
C PRO A 84 11.94 -0.19 -15.71
N ASP A 85 12.63 0.14 -16.80
CA ASP A 85 11.96 0.57 -18.04
C ASP A 85 10.78 -0.37 -18.26
N THR A 86 9.57 0.18 -18.34
CA THR A 86 8.39 -0.64 -18.62
C THR A 86 8.60 -1.19 -20.02
N GLU A 87 9.07 -2.45 -20.12
CA GLU A 87 9.05 -3.17 -21.38
C GLU A 87 7.62 -3.04 -21.92
N PRO A 88 7.44 -2.61 -23.18
CA PRO A 88 6.11 -2.56 -23.76
C PRO A 88 5.52 -3.94 -23.61
N PHE A 89 4.36 -4.04 -22.94
CA PHE A 89 3.53 -5.24 -23.01
C PHE A 89 3.45 -5.58 -24.49
N GLY A 90 4.06 -6.71 -24.89
CA GLY A 90 4.37 -7.01 -26.29
C GLY A 90 3.16 -6.80 -27.20
N GLN A 91 3.38 -6.69 -28.51
CA GLN A 91 2.28 -6.47 -29.46
C GLN A 91 1.14 -7.44 -29.19
N CYS A 92 -0.04 -6.88 -28.93
CA CYS A 92 -1.27 -7.66 -28.80
C CYS A 92 -1.46 -8.42 -30.13
N PRO A 93 -1.61 -9.76 -30.11
CA PRO A 93 -1.80 -10.54 -31.32
C PRO A 93 -3.09 -10.19 -32.06
#